data_AF-A0A363SGS2-F1
#
_entry.id   AF-A0A363SGS2-F1
#
_cell.length_a   1.000
_cell.length_b   1.000
_cell.length_c   1.000
_cell.angle_alpha   90.00
_cell.angle_beta   90.00
_cell.angle_gamma   90.00
#
_symmetry.space_group_name_H-M   'P 1'
#
loop_
_entity.id
_entity.type
_entity.pdbx_description
1 polymer ?
#
loop_
_entity_poly.entity_id
_entity_poly.type
_entity_poly.pdbx_seq_one_letter_code
_entity_poly.pdbx_strand_id
1 'polypeptide(L)' 'MADPRDIAEAVRRACVDAALEAYEDAQIRGLCREGAWEVAIEAVRTLDVAAVIAAAEKKD' A
#
# COMPACT_ATOMS: atom_id res chain seq x y z
N MET A 1 0.24 -3.93 -22.89
CA MET A 1 1.37 -4.47 -22.09
C MET A 1 2.00 -3.25 -21.49
N ALA A 2 1.64 -2.96 -20.24
CA ALA A 2 1.89 -1.68 -19.60
C ALA A 2 3.40 -1.37 -19.54
N ASP A 3 3.74 -0.08 -19.59
CA ASP A 3 5.12 0.39 -19.39
C ASP A 3 5.61 -0.07 -18.01
N PRO A 4 6.80 -0.71 -17.90
CA PRO A 4 7.41 -1.03 -16.61
C PRO A 4 7.43 0.14 -15.62
N ARG A 5 7.55 1.39 -16.12
CA ARG A 5 7.46 2.59 -15.29
C ARG A 5 6.08 2.73 -14.66
N ASP A 6 5.00 2.60 -15.43
CA ASP A 6 3.63 2.74 -14.94
C ASP A 6 3.31 1.67 -13.88
N ILE A 7 3.77 0.44 -14.10
CA ILE A 7 3.66 -0.64 -13.09
C ILE A 7 4.39 -0.27 -11.81
N ALA A 8 5.63 0.22 -11.90
CA ALA A 8 6.41 0.63 -10.73
C ALA A 8 5.76 1.81 -9.97
N GLU A 9 5.16 2.76 -10.69
CA GLU A 9 4.42 3.88 -10.10
C GLU A 9 3.13 3.40 -9.41
N ALA A 10 2.43 2.42 -9.99
CA ALA A 10 1.25 1.81 -9.38
C ALA A 10 1.59 1.06 -8.09
N VAL A 11 2.65 0.25 -8.08
CA VAL A 11 3.14 -0.44 -6.87
C VAL A 11 3.55 0.57 -5.80
N ARG A 12 4.32 1.62 -6.17
CA ARG A 12 4.71 2.66 -5.21
C ARG A 12 3.50 3.34 -4.59
N ARG A 13 2.48 3.67 -5.39
CA ARG A 13 1.25 4.30 -4.91
C ARG A 13 0.50 3.36 -3.96
N ALA A 14 0.32 2.09 -4.34
CA ALA A 14 -0.34 1.11 -3.49
C ALA A 14 0.35 0.93 -2.13
N CYS A 15 1.68 0.94 -2.07
CA CYS A 15 2.41 0.90 -0.80
C CYS A 15 2.15 2.14 0.07
N VAL A 16 2.16 3.34 -0.54
CA VAL A 16 1.91 4.60 0.20
C VAL A 16 0.47 4.63 0.71
N ASP A 17 -0.50 4.28 -0.13
CA ASP A 17 -1.92 4.28 0.23
C ASP A 17 -2.20 3.27 1.35
N ALA A 18 -1.66 2.05 1.25
CA ALA A 18 -1.80 1.03 2.31
C ALA A 18 -1.21 1.48 3.65
N ALA A 19 -0.04 2.14 3.63
CA ALA A 19 0.57 2.66 4.85
C ALA A 19 -0.28 3.77 5.49
N LEU A 20 -0.79 4.71 4.68
CA LEU A 20 -1.61 5.82 5.16
C LEU A 20 -2.93 5.33 5.75
N GLU A 21 -3.66 4.47 5.02
CA GLU A 21 -4.93 3.92 5.47
C GLU A 21 -4.79 3.15 6.79
N ALA A 22 -3.77 2.27 6.87
CA ALA A 22 -3.53 1.48 8.07
C ALA A 22 -3.08 2.32 9.27
N TYR A 23 -2.28 3.38 9.05
CA TYR A 23 -1.91 4.32 10.10
C TYR A 23 -3.14 5.08 10.63
N GLU A 24 -3.97 5.59 9.72
CA GLU A 24 -5.18 6.34 10.07
C GLU A 24 -6.19 5.46 10.82
N ASP A 25 -6.44 4.23 10.35
CA ASP A 25 -7.28 3.26 11.07
C ASP A 25 -6.73 2.96 12.47
N ALA A 26 -5.44 2.70 12.59
CA ALA A 26 -4.81 2.43 13.88
C ALA A 26 -4.91 3.63 14.84
N GLN A 27 -4.76 4.87 14.35
CA GLN A 27 -4.97 6.07 15.16
C GLN A 27 -6.44 6.22 15.59
N ILE A 28 -7.40 5.97 14.69
CA ILE A 28 -8.84 5.98 15.01
C ILE A 28 -9.17 4.94 16.10
N ARG A 29 -8.49 3.79 16.07
CA ARG A 29 -8.61 2.72 17.07
C ARG A 29 -7.87 3.01 18.39
N GLY A 30 -7.21 4.17 18.49
CA GLY A 30 -6.59 4.67 19.72
C GLY A 30 -5.16 4.19 19.97
N LEU A 31 -4.46 3.65 18.97
CA LEU A 31 -3.05 3.30 19.12
C LEU A 31 -2.20 4.58 19.27
N CYS A 32 -1.09 4.49 19.99
CA CYS A 32 -0.07 5.54 19.98
C CYS A 32 0.59 5.63 18.60
N ARG A 33 1.40 6.68 18.38
CA ARG A 33 2.04 6.91 17.07
C ARG A 33 2.96 5.77 16.66
N GLU A 34 3.73 5.21 17.59
CA GLU A 34 4.61 4.06 17.33
C GLU A 34 3.79 2.82 16.94
N GLY A 35 2.72 2.52 17.68
CA GLY A 35 1.87 1.37 17.37
C GLY A 35 1.15 1.52 16.03
N ALA A 36 0.66 2.71 15.68
CA ALA A 36 0.07 2.95 14.37
C ALA A 36 1.12 2.88 13.24
N TRP A 37 2.35 3.30 13.49
CA TRP A 37 3.45 3.14 12.55
C TRP A 37 3.79 1.66 12.31
N GLU A 38 3.80 0.82 13.35
CA GLU A 38 4.02 -0.62 13.20
C GLU A 38 2.93 -1.26 12.33
N VAL A 39 1.66 -0.90 12.55
CA VAL A 39 0.52 -1.37 11.73
C VAL A 39 0.66 -0.90 10.27
N ALA A 40 1.06 0.35 10.04
CA ALA A 40 1.30 0.88 8.69
C ALA A 40 2.40 0.13 7.94
N ILE A 41 3.52 -0.18 8.62
CA ILE A 41 4.61 -0.97 8.03
C ILE A 41 4.18 -2.41 7.75
N GLU A 42 3.38 -3.01 8.63
CA GLU A 42 2.86 -4.36 8.41
C GLU A 42 1.94 -4.39 7.19
N ALA A 43 1.06 -3.39 7.02
CA ALA A 43 0.20 -3.28 5.84
C ALA A 43 1.01 -3.27 4.53
N VAL A 44 2.12 -2.53 4.48
CA VAL A 44 3.04 -2.52 3.32
C VAL A 44 3.70 -3.88 3.11
N ARG A 45 4.13 -4.56 4.18
CA ARG A 45 4.76 -5.89 4.10
C ARG A 45 3.80 -6.96 3.59
N THR A 46 2.53 -6.85 3.93
CA THR A 46 1.48 -7.81 3.55
C THR A 46 0.74 -7.44 2.27
N LEU A 47 1.06 -6.30 1.65
CA LEU A 47 0.44 -5.87 0.40
C LEU A 47 0.67 -6.92 -0.70
N ASP A 48 -0.41 -7.36 -1.34
CA ASP A 48 -0.33 -8.27 -2.48
C ASP A 48 0.14 -7.53 -3.74
N VAL A 49 1.46 -7.45 -3.90
CA VAL A 49 2.10 -6.79 -5.05
C VAL A 49 1.72 -7.47 -6.38
N ALA A 50 1.49 -8.79 -6.38
CA ALA A 50 1.12 -9.50 -7.60
C ALA A 50 -0.27 -9.07 -8.08
N ALA A 51 -1.23 -8.89 -7.15
CA ALA A 51 -2.54 -8.34 -7.47
C ALA A 51 -2.45 -6.90 -7.99
N VAL A 52 -1.58 -6.05 -7.42
CA VAL A 52 -1.37 -4.67 -7.87
C VAL A 52 -0.81 -4.63 -9.30
N ILE A 53 0.18 -5.47 -9.62
CA ILE A 53 0.74 -5.59 -10.97
C ILE A 53 -0.34 -6.05 -11.95
N ALA A 54 -1.07 -7.11 -11.63
CA ALA A 54 -2.13 -7.62 -12.49
C ALA A 54 -3.26 -6.60 -12.73
N ALA A 55 -3.52 -5.71 -11.76
CA ALA A 55 -4.48 -4.62 -11.93
C ALA A 55 -3.92 -3.50 -12.82
N ALA A 56 -2.64 -3.15 -12.67
CA ALA A 56 -1.97 -2.15 -13.51
C ALA A 56 -1.91 -2.59 -14.98
N GLU A 57 -1.65 -3.87 -15.25
CA GLU A 57 -1.62 -4.44 -16.60
C GLU A 57 -2.99 -4.47 -17.30
N LYS A 58 -4.09 -4.53 -16.53
CA LYS A 58 -5.47 -4.53 -17.04
C LYS A 58 -6.02 -3.14 -17.34
N LYS A 59 -5.29 -2.08 -16.95
CA LYS A 59 -5.75 -0.69 -17.07
C LYS A 59 -5.45 -0.08 -18.45
N ASP A 60 -4.92 -0.88 -19.38
CA ASP A 60 -4.71 -0.58 -20.81
C ASP A 60 -6.01 -0.67 -21.63
#